data_AF-A0A9E2M1C7-F1
#
_entry.id   AF-A0A9E2M1C7-F1
#
_cell.length_a   1.000
_cell.length_b   1.000
_cell.length_c   1.000
_cell.angle_alpha   90.00
_cell.angle_beta   90.00
_cell.angle_gamma   90.00
#
_symmetry.space_group_name_H-M   'P 1'
#
loop_
_entity.id
_entity.type
_entity.pdbx_description
1 polymer ?
#
loop_
_entity_poly.entity_id
_entity_poly.type
_entity_poly.pdbx_seq_one_letter_code
_entity_poly.pdbx_strand_id
1 'polypeptide(L)' 'PFSSLKSGANVLICPDLTSSNIAYKLLARLGGATAVGPILMGIRKPVYLLIPGNDVSDIVNITAMAVQDAQ' A
#
# COMPACT_ATOMS: atom_id res chain seq x y z
N PRO A 1 16.46 -14.43 -18.48
CA PRO A 1 17.80 -14.78 -17.94
C PRO A 1 18.76 -13.59 -17.70
N PHE A 2 18.33 -12.32 -17.89
CA PHE A 2 19.15 -11.13 -17.67
C PHE A 2 18.67 -10.25 -16.49
N SER A 3 17.87 -10.81 -15.58
CA SER A 3 17.36 -10.09 -14.42
C SER A 3 18.25 -10.33 -13.21
N SER A 4 18.46 -9.28 -12.41
CA SER A 4 19.11 -9.38 -11.09
C SER A 4 18.21 -10.05 -10.03
N LEU A 5 16.92 -10.26 -10.33
CA LEU A 5 15.99 -10.92 -9.43
C LEU A 5 16.30 -12.42 -9.33
N LYS A 6 16.67 -12.85 -8.12
CA LYS A 6 16.96 -14.27 -7.82
C LYS A 6 15.72 -15.06 -7.38
N SER A 7 14.70 -14.37 -6.87
CA SER A 7 13.43 -14.91 -6.41
C SER A 7 12.27 -14.11 -7.00
N GLY A 8 11.03 -14.44 -6.61
CA GLY A 8 9.87 -13.60 -6.91
C GLY A 8 10.07 -12.17 -6.41
N ALA A 9 9.52 -11.20 -7.15
CA ALA A 9 9.50 -9.81 -6.74
C ALA A 9 8.56 -9.60 -5.55
N ASN A 10 8.95 -8.74 -4.62
CA ASN A 10 8.15 -8.34 -3.45
C ASN A 10 7.64 -6.89 -3.54
N VAL A 11 8.14 -6.11 -4.50
CA VAL A 11 7.69 -4.75 -4.80
C VAL A 11 7.31 -4.69 -6.27
N LEU A 12 6.07 -4.30 -6.55
CA LEU A 12 5.54 -4.20 -7.90
C LEU A 12 5.28 -2.72 -8.22
N ILE A 13 6.15 -2.13 -9.04
CA ILE A 13 5.96 -0.75 -9.53
C ILE A 13 5.06 -0.83 -10.76
N CYS A 14 3.84 -0.32 -10.65
CA CYS A 14 2.89 -0.30 -11.75
C CYS A 14 3.20 0.84 -12.73
N PRO A 15 2.92 0.66 -14.03
CA PRO A 15 3.22 1.66 -15.06
C PRO A 15 2.33 2.91 -14.97
N ASP A 16 1.15 2.79 -14.36
CA ASP A 16 0.19 3.89 -14.23
C ASP A 16 -0.78 3.69 -13.04
N LEU A 17 -1.57 4.72 -12.74
CA LEU A 17 -2.52 4.70 -11.63
C LEU A 17 -3.67 3.69 -11.84
N THR A 18 -4.12 3.52 -13.07
CA THR A 18 -5.24 2.62 -13.40
C THR A 18 -4.82 1.16 -13.20
N SER A 19 -3.67 0.77 -13.74
CA SER A 19 -3.11 -0.57 -13.55
C SER A 19 -2.85 -0.87 -12.07
N SER A 20 -2.30 0.09 -11.32
CA SER A 20 -2.09 -0.03 -9.87
C SER A 20 -3.41 -0.25 -9.11
N ASN A 21 -4.41 0.62 -9.36
CA ASN A 21 -5.69 0.58 -8.65
C ASN A 21 -6.50 -0.69 -8.96
N ILE A 22 -6.39 -1.22 -10.18
CA ILE A 22 -6.98 -2.51 -10.54
C ILE A 22 -6.25 -3.65 -9.83
N ALA A 23 -4.92 -3.69 -9.93
CA ALA A 23 -4.10 -4.78 -9.40
C ALA A 23 -4.29 -4.97 -7.89
N TYR A 24 -4.16 -3.90 -7.08
CA TYR A 24 -4.26 -4.06 -5.63
C TYR A 24 -5.69 -4.45 -5.18
N LYS A 25 -6.74 -3.95 -5.87
CA LYS A 25 -8.12 -4.33 -5.57
C LYS A 25 -8.42 -5.78 -5.96
N LEU A 26 -7.86 -6.28 -7.06
CA LEU A 26 -7.96 -7.69 -7.43
C LEU A 26 -7.27 -8.57 -6.39
N LEU A 27 -6.06 -8.19 -5.94
CA LEU A 27 -5.36 -8.92 -4.88
C LEU A 27 -6.14 -8.92 -3.56
N ALA A 28 -6.75 -7.78 -3.20
CA ALA A 28 -7.55 -7.68 -1.99
C ALA A 28 -8.83 -8.53 -2.04
N ARG A 29 -9.53 -8.53 -3.18
CA ARG A 29 -10.83 -9.19 -3.32
C ARG A 29 -10.75 -10.67 -3.71
N LEU A 30 -9.80 -11.03 -4.57
CA LEU A 30 -9.68 -12.38 -5.14
C LEU A 30 -8.44 -13.10 -4.64
N GLY A 31 -7.36 -12.38 -4.35
CA GLY A 31 -6.10 -12.94 -3.88
C GLY A 31 -6.05 -13.21 -2.38
N GLY A 32 -7.08 -12.81 -1.62
CA GLY A 32 -7.11 -12.93 -0.16
C GLY A 32 -6.07 -12.06 0.56
N ALA A 33 -5.48 -11.08 -0.13
CA ALA A 33 -4.49 -10.19 0.45
C ALA A 33 -5.17 -9.12 1.31
N THR A 34 -4.56 -8.75 2.43
CA THR A 34 -4.98 -7.56 3.18
C THR A 34 -4.41 -6.31 2.52
N ALA A 35 -5.28 -5.42 2.07
CA ALA A 35 -4.86 -4.10 1.57
C ALA A 35 -4.67 -3.13 2.74
N VAL A 36 -3.49 -2.53 2.84
CA VAL A 36 -3.20 -1.45 3.80
C VAL A 36 -2.77 -0.22 3.03
N GLY A 37 -3.46 0.90 3.24
CA GLY A 37 -3.14 2.17 2.59
C GLY A 37 -4.38 3.01 2.24
N PRO A 38 -4.20 4.12 1.49
CA PRO A 38 -2.98 4.53 0.78
C PRO A 38 -1.85 5.04 1.71
N ILE A 39 -0.61 4.69 1.41
CA ILE A 39 0.60 5.18 2.12
C ILE A 39 1.28 6.22 1.24
N LEU A 40 1.43 7.44 1.75
CA LEU A 40 2.10 8.52 1.05
C LEU A 40 3.59 8.53 1.41
N MET A 41 4.45 8.58 0.39
CA MET A 41 5.91 8.65 0.55
C MET A 41 6.47 9.95 -0.04
N GLY A 42 7.62 10.41 0.47
CA GLY A 42 8.34 11.58 -0.06
C GLY A 42 7.91 12.94 0.52
N ILE A 43 7.05 12.95 1.54
CA ILE A 43 6.61 14.15 2.26
C ILE A 43 7.49 14.41 3.49
N ARG A 44 7.66 15.68 3.89
CA ARG A 44 8.55 16.08 5.01
C ARG A 44 8.06 15.60 6.38
N LYS A 45 6.74 15.45 6.52
CA LYS A 45 6.08 14.94 7.73
C LYS A 45 5.02 13.93 7.31
N PRO A 46 4.79 12.86 8.07
CA PRO A 46 3.79 11.86 7.71
C PRO A 46 2.39 12.47 7.70
N VAL A 47 1.69 12.23 6.60
CA VAL A 47 0.30 12.64 6.38
C VAL A 47 -0.40 11.46 5.73
N TYR A 48 -1.53 11.06 6.30
CA TYR A 48 -2.32 9.93 5.84
C TYR A 48 -3.78 10.33 5.74
N LEU A 49 -4.47 9.79 4.74
CA LEU A 49 -5.87 10.12 4.44
C LEU A 49 -6.74 8.91 4.77
N LEU A 50 -7.75 9.11 5.62
CA LEU A 50 -8.83 8.16 5.86
C LEU A 50 -10.04 8.55 5.01
N ILE A 51 -10.73 7.56 4.45
CA ILE A 51 -11.92 7.76 3.63
C ILE A 51 -13.13 7.27 4.44
N PRO A 52 -14.29 7.96 4.38
CA PRO A 52 -15.51 7.44 4.98
C PRO A 52 -15.82 6.02 4.49
N GLY A 53 -16.05 5.11 5.45
CA GLY A 53 -16.27 3.69 5.17
C GLY A 53 -15.06 2.78 5.46
N ASN A 54 -13.94 3.33 5.93
CA ASN A 54 -12.85 2.51 6.48
C ASN A 54 -13.23 1.83 7.80
N ASP A 55 -12.74 0.60 7.98
CA ASP A 55 -12.94 -0.16 9.21
C ASP A 55 -12.00 0.35 10.32
N VAL A 56 -12.35 0.03 11.57
CA VAL A 56 -11.51 0.38 12.73
C VAL A 56 -10.07 -0.14 12.58
N SER A 57 -9.91 -1.33 11.99
CA SER A 57 -8.59 -1.90 11.70
C SER A 57 -7.76 -1.02 10.77
N ASP A 58 -8.37 -0.38 9.77
CA ASP A 58 -7.66 0.49 8.83
C ASP A 58 -7.14 1.74 9.55
N ILE A 59 -7.96 2.31 10.44
CA ILE A 59 -7.59 3.48 11.26
C ILE A 59 -6.39 3.15 12.15
N VAL A 60 -6.43 1.99 12.82
CA VAL A 60 -5.33 1.55 13.70
C VAL A 60 -4.06 1.30 12.89
N ASN A 61 -4.16 0.61 11.76
CA ASN A 61 -3.01 0.30 10.91
C ASN A 61 -2.36 1.57 10.35
N ILE A 62 -3.16 2.52 9.84
CA ILE A 62 -2.65 3.79 9.32
C ILE A 62 -2.03 4.65 10.43
N THR A 63 -2.63 4.66 11.62
CA THR A 63 -2.06 5.38 12.77
C THR A 63 -0.71 4.81 13.17
N ALA A 64 -0.58 3.48 13.22
CA ALA A 64 0.68 2.81 13.51
C ALA A 64 1.77 3.17 12.48
N MET A 65 1.42 3.16 11.18
CA MET A 65 2.34 3.60 10.12
C MET A 65 2.74 5.07 10.27
N ALA A 66 1.78 5.96 10.58
CA ALA A 66 2.05 7.38 10.76
C ALA A 66 3.00 7.68 11.92
N VAL A 67 2.87 6.94 13.03
CA VAL A 67 3.78 7.06 14.17
C VAL A 67 5.17 6.54 13.81
N GLN A 68 5.24 5.39 13.11
CA GLN A 68 6.51 4.81 12.67
C GLN A 68 7.30 5.76 11.76
N ASP A 69 6.64 6.44 10.83
CA ASP A 69 7.27 7.40 9.92
C ASP A 69 7.66 8.73 10.59
N ALA A 70 7.11 9.02 11.77
CA ALA A 70 7.39 10.24 12.52
C ALA A 70 8.59 10.11 13.47
N GLN A 71 9.03 8.89 13.75
CA GLN A 71 10.20 8.58 14.57
C GLN A 71 11.50 8.90 13.82
#